data_AF-A0A3R6KXE0-F1
#
_entry.id   AF-A0A3R6KXE0-F1
#
_cell.length_a   1.000
_cell.length_b   1.000
_cell.length_c   1.000
_cell.angle_alpha   90.00
_cell.angle_beta   90.00
_cell.angle_gamma   90.00
#
_symmetry.space_group_name_H-M   'P 1'
#
loop_
_entity.id
_entity.type
_entity.pdbx_description
1 polymer ?
#
loop_
_entity_poly.entity_id
_entity_poly.type
_entity_poly.pdbx_seq_one_letter_code
_entity_poly.pdbx_strand_id
1 'polypeptide(L)'
;MILTREEAIRIHRDMWRYLKERGAGKGTIERGELKHDYCLTHGYDFKYNCVLCEYADSYGGCRACPAIWGSEDEKQGFFCEGCEKGVEEGYIDWRYSDLDDIINIRMKGEQL
;
A
#
# COMPACT_ATOMS: atom_id res chain seq x y z
N MET A 1 -4.59 -12.94 -8.85
CA MET A 1 -4.58 -12.41 -10.25
C MET A 1 -3.13 -12.14 -10.65
N ILE A 2 -2.70 -12.33 -11.90
CA ILE A 2 -1.35 -11.90 -12.30
C ILE A 2 -1.43 -10.44 -12.74
N LEU A 3 -0.85 -9.55 -11.94
CA LEU A 3 -0.79 -8.11 -12.19
C LEU A 3 0.56 -7.74 -12.80
N THR A 4 0.57 -6.85 -13.79
CA THR A 4 1.81 -6.15 -14.14
C THR A 4 2.19 -5.16 -13.03
N ARG A 5 3.47 -4.78 -13.00
CA ARG A 5 3.97 -3.80 -12.03
C ARG A 5 3.25 -2.45 -12.20
N GLU A 6 3.03 -2.04 -13.43
CA GLU A 6 2.39 -0.77 -13.80
C GLU A 6 0.92 -0.74 -13.39
N GLU A 7 0.19 -1.85 -13.59
CA GLU A 7 -1.19 -1.98 -13.11
C GLU A 7 -1.27 -1.92 -11.59
N ALA A 8 -0.39 -2.64 -10.89
CA ALA A 8 -0.35 -2.62 -9.42
C ALA A 8 -0.09 -1.20 -8.88
N ILE A 9 0.86 -0.47 -9.48
CA ILE A 9 1.16 0.91 -9.10
C ILE A 9 -0.03 1.84 -9.37
N ARG A 10 -0.67 1.72 -10.54
CA ARG A 10 -1.84 2.54 -10.89
C ARG A 10 -2.98 2.30 -9.91
N ILE A 11 -3.35 1.05 -9.68
CA ILE A 11 -4.45 0.68 -8.76
C ILE A 11 -4.14 1.13 -7.32
N HIS A 12 -2.88 1.03 -6.88
CA HIS A 12 -2.47 1.52 -5.55
C HIS A 12 -2.77 3.02 -5.44
N ARG A 13 -2.29 3.82 -6.40
CA ARG A 13 -2.51 5.27 -6.40
C ARG A 13 -4.00 5.61 -6.46
N ASP A 14 -4.78 4.91 -7.29
CA ASP A 14 -6.22 5.14 -7.44
C ASP A 14 -6.98 4.79 -6.14
N MET A 15 -6.63 3.70 -5.47
CA MET A 15 -7.20 3.32 -4.17
C MET A 15 -6.95 4.39 -3.10
N TRP A 16 -5.71 4.87 -2.96
CA TRP A 16 -5.40 5.89 -1.95
C TRP A 16 -6.01 7.26 -2.27
N ARG A 17 -6.18 7.60 -3.55
CA ARG A 17 -6.98 8.78 -3.96
C ARG A 17 -8.44 8.63 -3.57
N TYR A 18 -9.03 7.46 -3.76
CA TYR A 18 -10.39 7.18 -3.31
C TYR A 18 -10.55 7.38 -1.79
N LEU A 19 -9.59 6.90 -0.98
CA LEU A 19 -9.55 7.16 0.46
C LEU A 19 -9.51 8.67 0.75
N LYS A 20 -8.66 9.41 0.03
CA LYS A 20 -8.53 10.87 0.19
C LYS A 20 -9.82 11.61 -0.16
N GLU A 21 -10.47 11.26 -1.27
CA GLU A 21 -11.74 11.84 -1.70
C GLU A 21 -12.88 11.60 -0.70
N ARG A 22 -12.82 10.49 0.03
CA ARG A 22 -13.76 10.15 1.12
C ARG A 22 -13.41 10.77 2.47
N GLY A 23 -12.33 11.54 2.53
CA GLY A 23 -11.93 12.27 3.75
C GLY A 23 -11.27 11.39 4.80
N ALA A 24 -10.69 10.24 4.41
CA ALA A 24 -10.05 9.33 5.36
C ALA A 24 -8.98 10.04 6.20
N GLY A 25 -9.04 9.85 7.52
CA GLY A 25 -8.07 10.40 8.45
C GLY A 25 -6.83 9.52 8.62
N LYS A 26 -6.15 9.69 9.76
CA LYS A 26 -5.11 8.79 10.24
C LYS A 26 -5.76 7.76 11.18
N GLY A 27 -6.31 6.69 10.60
CA GLY A 27 -7.04 5.66 11.35
C GLY A 27 -7.04 4.31 10.64
N THR A 28 -6.50 3.29 11.31
CA THR A 28 -6.36 1.91 10.77
C THR A 28 -7.70 1.30 10.35
N ILE A 29 -8.75 1.45 11.17
CA ILE A 29 -10.07 0.86 10.92
C ILE A 29 -10.71 1.52 9.70
N GLU A 30 -10.84 2.85 9.71
CA GLU A 30 -11.44 3.62 8.61
C GLU A 30 -10.73 3.37 7.28
N ARG A 31 -9.39 3.41 7.26
CA ARG A 31 -8.61 3.11 6.05
C ARG A 31 -8.84 1.67 5.58
N GLY A 32 -8.86 0.71 6.50
CA GLY A 32 -9.12 -0.70 6.19
C GLY A 32 -10.49 -0.91 5.55
N GLU A 33 -11.53 -0.28 6.09
CA GLU A 33 -12.91 -0.32 5.58
C GLU A 33 -13.02 0.33 4.20
N LEU A 34 -12.47 1.53 4.01
CA LEU A 34 -12.51 2.22 2.71
C LEU A 34 -11.73 1.48 1.63
N LYS A 35 -10.63 0.82 1.97
CA LYS A 35 -9.90 -0.04 1.03
C LYS A 35 -10.72 -1.28 0.67
N HIS A 36 -11.41 -1.87 1.63
CA HIS A 36 -12.32 -2.99 1.37
C HIS A 36 -13.45 -2.57 0.42
N ASP A 37 -14.09 -1.42 0.68
CA ASP A 37 -15.13 -0.85 -0.18
C ASP A 37 -14.63 -0.56 -1.58
N TYR A 38 -13.41 -0.01 -1.71
CA TYR A 38 -12.78 0.20 -3.02
C TYR A 38 -12.61 -1.12 -3.77
N CYS A 39 -12.09 -2.16 -3.12
CA CYS A 39 -11.94 -3.48 -3.71
C CYS A 39 -13.29 -4.06 -4.18
N LEU A 40 -14.31 -4.05 -3.32
CA LEU A 40 -15.64 -4.54 -3.66
C LEU A 40 -16.26 -3.80 -4.85
N THR A 41 -16.16 -2.47 -4.87
CA THR A 41 -16.73 -1.62 -5.93
C THR A 41 -16.09 -1.88 -7.29
N HIS A 42 -14.80 -2.27 -7.31
CA HIS A 42 -14.05 -2.53 -8.54
C HIS A 42 -13.91 -4.01 -8.87
N GLY A 43 -14.54 -4.91 -8.09
CA GLY A 43 -14.49 -6.35 -8.31
C GLY A 43 -13.13 -6.99 -7.99
N TYR A 44 -12.36 -6.40 -7.09
CA TYR A 44 -11.09 -6.92 -6.61
C TYR A 44 -11.26 -7.77 -5.35
N ASP A 45 -10.51 -8.88 -5.29
CA ASP A 45 -10.43 -9.76 -4.12
C ASP A 45 -8.96 -9.87 -3.68
N PHE A 46 -8.44 -8.78 -3.09
CA PHE A 46 -7.05 -8.70 -2.63
C PHE A 46 -6.94 -9.14 -1.17
N LYS A 47 -6.03 -10.06 -0.88
CA LYS A 47 -5.85 -10.68 0.45
C LYS A 47 -5.71 -9.69 1.63
N TYR A 48 -5.12 -8.51 1.40
CA TYR A 48 -4.93 -7.47 2.41
C TYR A 48 -5.53 -6.12 1.99
N ASN A 49 -6.51 -6.14 1.08
CA ASN A 49 -7.00 -4.94 0.39
C ASN A 49 -5.87 -4.06 -0.19
N CYS A 50 -4.70 -4.63 -0.47
CA CYS A 50 -3.54 -3.92 -1.00
C CYS A 50 -3.09 -4.60 -2.27
N VAL A 51 -3.24 -3.91 -3.39
CA VAL A 51 -2.85 -4.42 -4.71
C VAL A 51 -1.33 -4.66 -4.82
N LEU A 52 -0.50 -3.90 -4.07
CA LEU A 52 0.94 -4.12 -4.06
C LEU A 52 1.31 -5.41 -3.32
N CYS A 53 0.55 -5.80 -2.29
CA CYS A 53 0.74 -7.09 -1.61
C CYS A 53 0.30 -8.25 -2.50
N GLU A 54 -0.84 -8.13 -3.19
CA GLU A 54 -1.29 -9.12 -4.18
C GLU A 54 -0.25 -9.33 -5.30
N TYR A 55 0.32 -8.23 -5.82
CA TYR A 55 1.44 -8.29 -6.74
C TYR A 55 2.63 -8.99 -6.09
N ALA A 56 3.11 -8.51 -4.94
CA ALA A 56 4.31 -9.04 -4.30
C ALA A 56 4.22 -10.55 -4.01
N ASP A 57 3.08 -11.03 -3.52
CA ASP A 57 2.83 -12.46 -3.25
C ASP A 57 2.99 -13.31 -4.53
N SER A 58 2.66 -12.76 -5.70
CA SER A 58 2.85 -13.43 -7.00
C SER A 58 4.32 -13.47 -7.47
N TYR A 59 5.20 -12.64 -6.89
CA TYR A 59 6.58 -12.42 -7.36
C TYR A 59 7.65 -12.68 -6.28
N GLY A 60 7.34 -13.44 -5.23
CA GLY A 60 8.31 -13.84 -4.20
C GLY A 60 8.18 -13.10 -2.86
N GLY A 61 6.99 -12.55 -2.58
CA GLY A 61 6.64 -11.92 -1.32
C GLY A 61 7.14 -10.47 -1.21
N CYS A 62 7.13 -9.92 0.01
CA CYS A 62 7.28 -8.49 0.26
C CYS A 62 8.52 -7.81 -0.37
N ARG A 63 9.62 -8.54 -0.61
CA ARG A 63 10.80 -8.00 -1.32
C ARG A 63 10.47 -7.53 -2.74
N ALA A 64 9.49 -8.17 -3.38
CA ALA A 64 8.97 -7.81 -4.69
C ALA A 64 7.97 -6.64 -4.67
N CYS A 65 7.58 -6.12 -3.49
CA CYS A 65 6.71 -4.95 -3.41
C CYS A 65 7.33 -3.77 -4.19
N PRO A 66 6.60 -3.13 -5.13
CA PRO A 66 7.14 -2.04 -5.92
C PRO A 66 7.43 -0.77 -5.13
N ALA A 67 6.70 -0.52 -4.04
CA ALA A 67 6.82 0.70 -3.25
C ALA A 67 8.04 0.67 -2.31
N ILE A 68 8.60 1.85 -2.06
CA ILE A 68 9.67 2.11 -1.10
C ILE A 68 9.04 2.70 0.16
N TRP A 69 8.80 1.86 1.16
CA TRP A 69 8.19 2.23 2.45
C TRP A 69 9.24 2.77 3.45
N GLY A 70 10.53 2.65 3.10
CA GLY A 70 11.68 3.02 3.93
C GLY A 70 12.24 1.81 4.69
N SER A 71 11.45 0.76 4.87
CA SER A 71 11.79 -0.44 5.65
C SER A 71 12.35 -1.60 4.83
N GLU A 72 12.87 -1.32 3.63
CA GLU A 72 13.34 -2.37 2.72
C GLU A 72 14.47 -3.22 3.31
N ASP A 73 15.27 -2.63 4.21
CA ASP A 73 16.40 -3.28 4.89
C ASP A 73 15.99 -3.99 6.20
N GLU A 74 14.75 -3.84 6.64
CA GLU A 74 14.27 -4.48 7.86
C GLU A 74 13.90 -5.95 7.62
N LYS A 75 14.58 -6.86 8.34
CA LYS A 75 14.37 -8.31 8.24
C LYS A 75 12.97 -8.79 8.65
N GLN A 76 12.16 -7.95 9.32
CA GLN A 76 10.94 -8.40 10.03
C GLN A 76 9.71 -7.50 9.86
N GLY A 77 9.75 -6.47 9.02
CA GLY A 77 8.60 -5.58 8.91
C GLY A 77 8.73 -4.68 7.70
N PHE A 78 7.95 -4.96 6.67
CA PHE A 78 7.62 -3.89 5.74
C PHE A 78 6.51 -3.09 6.40
N PHE A 79 6.63 -1.78 6.59
CA PHE A 79 5.56 -0.92 7.16
C PHE A 79 4.31 -0.81 6.25
N CYS A 80 4.17 -1.75 5.30
CA CYS A 80 2.97 -1.99 4.52
C CYS A 80 1.90 -2.69 5.36
N GLU A 81 0.84 -3.16 4.68
CA GLU A 81 -0.24 -3.93 5.30
C GLU A 81 0.28 -5.12 6.13
N GLY A 82 -0.19 -5.20 7.38
CA GLY A 82 0.09 -6.33 8.29
C GLY A 82 1.29 -6.18 9.24
N CYS A 83 2.01 -5.05 9.28
CA CYS A 83 3.09 -4.85 10.26
C CYS A 83 2.61 -4.18 11.55
N GLU A 84 2.86 -4.82 12.70
CA GLU A 84 2.49 -4.31 14.03
C GLU A 84 3.62 -3.55 14.75
N LYS A 85 4.81 -3.44 14.14
CA LYS A 85 5.90 -2.66 14.74
C LYS A 85 5.54 -1.17 14.76
N GLY A 86 6.03 -0.49 15.81
CA GLY A 86 5.83 0.94 16.00
C GLY A 86 6.42 1.73 14.83
N VAL A 87 5.77 2.82 14.46
CA VAL A 87 6.24 3.72 13.41
C VAL A 87 7.52 4.40 13.89
N GLU A 88 8.62 4.18 13.19
CA GLU A 88 9.84 4.96 13.39
C GLU A 88 9.80 6.23 12.54
N GLU A 89 10.51 7.27 12.98
CA GLU A 89 10.59 8.54 12.26
C GLU A 89 11.33 8.35 10.92
N GLY A 90 10.76 8.83 9.81
CA GLY A 90 11.34 8.71 8.47
C GLY A 90 10.77 7.59 7.58
N TYR A 91 9.84 6.78 8.10
CA TYR A 91 9.18 5.71 7.34
C TYR A 91 7.74 6.07 6.95
N ILE A 92 7.27 5.52 5.83
CA ILE A 92 5.85 5.60 5.44
C ILE A 92 5.13 4.40 6.04
N ASP A 93 3.99 4.64 6.68
CA ASP A 93 3.12 3.64 7.28
C ASP A 93 1.69 3.81 6.77
N TRP A 94 1.10 2.74 6.26
CA TRP A 94 -0.24 2.77 5.67
C TRP A 94 -1.34 3.22 6.65
N ARG A 95 -1.14 3.05 7.97
CA ARG A 95 -2.11 3.38 9.02
C ARG A 95 -2.11 4.86 9.36
N TYR A 96 -0.93 5.47 9.41
CA TYR A 96 -0.72 6.76 10.07
C TYR A 96 -0.06 7.83 9.21
N SER A 97 0.64 7.47 8.12
CA SER A 97 1.21 8.48 7.22
C SER A 97 0.12 9.27 6.51
N ASP A 98 0.46 10.48 6.09
CA ASP A 98 -0.45 11.31 5.32
C ASP A 98 -0.77 10.63 3.98
N LEU A 99 -2.02 10.77 3.54
CA LEU A 99 -2.49 10.07 2.34
C LEU A 99 -1.69 10.49 1.11
N ASP A 100 -1.27 11.76 1.03
CA ASP A 100 -0.43 12.25 -0.06
C ASP A 100 0.94 11.59 -0.10
N ASP A 101 1.54 11.26 1.05
CA ASP A 101 2.81 10.54 1.09
C ASP A 101 2.64 9.11 0.56
N ILE A 102 1.51 8.46 0.88
CA ILE A 102 1.22 7.09 0.43
C ILE A 102 0.84 7.05 -1.06
N ILE A 103 0.09 8.03 -1.55
CA ILE A 103 -0.25 8.18 -2.98
C ILE A 103 1.03 8.41 -3.79
N ASN A 104 1.93 9.26 -3.30
CA ASN A 104 3.16 9.64 -3.97
C ASN A 104 4.37 8.82 -3.53
N ILE A 105 4.14 7.67 -2.87
CA ILE A 105 5.21 6.79 -2.43
C ILE A 105 6.11 6.44 -3.62
N ARG A 106 7.42 6.55 -3.40
CA ARG A 106 8.40 6.27 -4.45
C ARG A 106 8.36 4.79 -4.82
N MET A 107 8.42 4.49 -6.11
CA MET A 107 8.48 3.10 -6.57
C MET A 107 9.92 2.72 -6.94
N LYS A 108 10.31 1.49 -6.62
CA LYS A 108 11.60 0.89 -7.01
C LYS A 108 11.76 0.95 -8.53
N GLY A 109 12.82 1.58 -9.01
CA GLY A 109 13.07 1.75 -10.45
C GLY A 109 12.50 3.02 -11.08
N GLU A 110 11.82 3.90 -10.34
CA GLU A 110 11.58 5.28 -10.78
C GLU A 110 12.89 6.09 -10.67
N GLN A 111 13.35 6.65 -11.79
CA GLN A 111 14.45 7.64 -11.82
C GLN A 111 13.97 8.98 -11.28
N LEU A 112 14.85 9.70 -10.59
CA LEU A 112 14.64 11.03 -10.02
C LEU A 112 14.48 12.10 -11.11
#